data_AF-X1NIN6-F1
#
_entry.id   AF-X1NIN6-F1
#
_cell.length_a   1.000
_cell.length_b   1.000
_cell.length_c   1.000
_cell.angle_alpha   90.00
_cell.angle_beta   90.00
_cell.angle_gamma   90.00
#
_symmetry.space_group_name_H-M   'P 1'
#
loop_
_entity.id
_entity.type
_entity.pdbx_description
1 polymer ?
#
loop_
_entity_poly.entity_id
_entity_poly.type
_entity_poly.pdbx_seq_one_letter_code
_entity_poly.pdbx_strand_id
1 'polypeptide(L)'
;PNFVLMYFLNMDNDALSIFPVSRVIGNLNPSGIFRLKSKLKDLFYIERLELALSDKKEKAEIIVSQLQKKKESIFAVYWGESRCELLTLKEGKKSFLSKVNTVILDKLIKEVLARDKLERGRDIDFIKEGEEAIDLVRKKKYQLAFFLKSLSLNQVKEVCLSGGKLPPKSTYFYPKPLSGVVTRDLDEEN
;
A
#
# COMPACT_ATOMS: atom_id res chain seq x y z
N PRO A 1 36.89 0.74 8.33
CA PRO A 1 36.30 1.45 7.17
C PRO A 1 34.77 1.59 7.32
N ASN A 2 34.26 2.82 7.28
CA ASN A 2 32.82 3.13 7.40
C ASN A 2 32.23 3.45 6.01
N PHE A 3 32.28 2.49 5.09
CA PHE A 3 31.74 2.65 3.74
C PHE A 3 30.67 1.59 3.49
N VAL A 4 29.66 1.94 2.70
CA VAL A 4 28.63 1.02 2.21
C VAL A 4 28.54 1.16 0.69
N LEU A 5 28.47 0.03 -0.01
CA LEU A 5 28.25 0.02 -1.46
C LEU A 5 26.88 0.63 -1.77
N MET A 6 26.83 1.58 -2.70
CA MET A 6 25.60 2.26 -3.11
C MET A 6 25.41 2.19 -4.62
N TYR A 7 24.15 2.11 -5.04
CA TYR A 7 23.74 2.23 -6.44
C TYR A 7 22.94 3.53 -6.61
N PHE A 8 23.43 4.41 -7.48
CA PHE A 8 22.76 5.67 -7.81
C PHE A 8 21.95 5.50 -9.10
N LEU A 9 20.69 5.94 -9.06
CA LEU A 9 19.80 5.95 -10.22
C LEU A 9 19.22 7.34 -10.39
N ASN A 10 19.06 7.76 -11.65
CA ASN A 10 18.38 9.01 -11.95
C ASN A 10 16.87 8.82 -11.81
N MET A 11 16.26 9.52 -10.85
CA MET A 11 14.80 9.48 -10.61
C MET A 11 13.98 10.22 -11.68
N ASP A 12 14.62 11.05 -12.51
CA ASP A 12 13.95 11.82 -13.56
C ASP A 12 13.86 11.03 -14.89
N ASN A 13 14.33 9.77 -14.92
CA ASN A 13 14.19 8.86 -16.05
C ASN A 13 13.11 7.80 -15.76
N ASP A 14 12.33 7.41 -16.78
CA ASP A 14 11.24 6.41 -16.70
C ASP A 14 11.74 4.96 -16.50
N ALA A 15 13.00 4.78 -16.14
CA ALA A 15 13.63 3.48 -15.91
C ALA A 15 13.11 2.75 -14.65
N LEU A 16 12.34 3.43 -13.78
CA LEU A 16 11.89 2.89 -12.51
C LEU A 16 10.37 3.01 -12.33
N SER A 17 9.71 1.87 -12.14
CA SER A 17 8.30 1.80 -11.76
C SER A 17 8.16 1.57 -10.26
N ILE A 18 7.12 2.16 -9.65
CA ILE A 18 6.72 1.86 -8.28
C ILE A 18 5.40 1.11 -8.33
N PHE A 19 5.40 -0.14 -7.88
CA PHE A 19 4.18 -0.93 -7.78
C PHE A 19 3.42 -0.62 -6.48
N PRO A 20 2.07 -0.65 -6.51
CA PRO A 20 1.28 -0.58 -5.30
C PRO A 20 1.53 -1.83 -4.43
N VAL A 21 1.38 -1.65 -3.12
CA VAL A 21 1.49 -2.75 -2.16
C VAL A 21 0.20 -2.79 -1.37
N SER A 22 -0.63 -3.81 -1.63
CA SER A 22 -1.85 -4.07 -0.90
C SER A 22 -1.56 -4.50 0.53
N ARG A 23 -2.47 -4.20 1.46
CA ARG A 23 -2.35 -4.59 2.86
C ARG A 23 -3.49 -5.51 3.23
N VAL A 24 -3.18 -6.75 3.60
CA VAL A 24 -4.17 -7.69 4.12
C VAL A 24 -4.20 -7.60 5.64
N ILE A 25 -5.40 -7.60 6.24
CA ILE A 25 -5.60 -7.44 7.67
C ILE A 25 -6.38 -8.63 8.22
N GLY A 26 -5.90 -9.17 9.33
CA GLY A 26 -6.44 -10.38 9.97
C GLY A 26 -6.53 -10.22 11.47
N ASN A 27 -6.95 -11.29 12.15
CA ASN A 27 -7.03 -11.38 13.61
C ASN A 27 -7.83 -10.25 14.29
N LEU A 28 -8.80 -9.67 13.57
CA LEU A 28 -9.77 -8.71 14.08
C LEU A 28 -10.92 -9.44 14.77
N ASN A 29 -11.12 -9.14 16.06
CA ASN A 29 -12.35 -9.53 16.75
C ASN A 29 -13.56 -8.71 16.25
N PRO A 30 -14.81 -9.09 16.58
CA PRO A 30 -16.01 -8.38 16.13
C PRO A 30 -16.01 -6.88 16.47
N SER A 31 -15.52 -6.49 17.64
CA SER A 31 -15.38 -5.08 18.03
C SER A 31 -14.37 -4.32 17.17
N GLY A 32 -13.27 -4.96 16.75
CA GLY A 32 -12.27 -4.39 15.86
C GLY A 32 -12.83 -4.13 14.47
N ILE A 33 -13.63 -5.06 13.93
CA ILE A 33 -14.34 -4.88 12.66
C ILE A 33 -15.35 -3.72 12.77
N PHE A 34 -16.10 -3.65 13.87
CA PHE A 34 -17.06 -2.56 14.09
C PHE A 34 -16.37 -1.19 14.13
N ARG A 35 -15.29 -1.08 14.91
CA ARG A 35 -14.46 0.14 14.99
C ARG A 35 -13.87 0.52 13.64
N LEU A 36 -13.38 -0.46 12.87
CA LEU A 36 -12.87 -0.23 11.52
C LEU A 36 -13.95 0.38 10.63
N LYS A 37 -15.12 -0.25 10.55
CA LYS A 37 -16.24 0.24 9.72
C LYS A 37 -16.72 1.62 10.16
N SER A 38 -16.77 1.88 11.48
CA SER A 38 -17.13 3.19 12.03
C SER A 38 -16.12 4.27 11.61
N LYS A 39 -14.82 4.01 11.77
CA LYS A 39 -13.74 4.93 11.37
C LYS A 39 -13.72 5.17 9.85
N LEU A 40 -13.95 4.13 9.05
CA LEU A 40 -14.05 4.26 7.60
C LEU A 40 -15.21 5.19 7.21
N LYS A 41 -16.38 5.06 7.85
CA LYS A 41 -17.53 5.94 7.60
C LYS A 41 -17.30 7.39 8.04
N ASP A 42 -16.55 7.62 9.12
CA ASP A 42 -16.21 8.97 9.57
C ASP A 42 -15.27 9.67 8.56
N LEU A 43 -14.22 8.96 8.13
CA LEU A 43 -13.13 9.54 7.34
C LEU A 43 -13.37 9.56 5.83
N PHE A 44 -14.16 8.63 5.29
CA PHE A 44 -14.30 8.41 3.85
C PHE A 44 -15.74 8.49 3.37
N TYR A 45 -15.93 8.98 2.14
CA TYR A 45 -17.09 8.66 1.33
C TYR A 45 -16.92 7.22 0.81
N ILE A 46 -17.96 6.40 0.97
CA ILE A 46 -17.92 4.98 0.65
C ILE A 46 -18.85 4.70 -0.53
N GLU A 47 -18.27 4.22 -1.62
CA GLU A 47 -19.02 3.77 -2.80
C GLU A 47 -18.85 2.25 -2.94
N ARG A 48 -19.93 1.52 -3.23
CA ARG A 48 -19.86 0.08 -3.46
C ARG A 48 -19.32 -0.18 -4.87
N LEU A 49 -18.33 -1.06 -4.97
CA LEU A 49 -17.83 -1.56 -6.25
C LEU A 49 -18.31 -3.00 -6.43
N GLU A 50 -19.12 -3.21 -7.45
CA GLU A 50 -19.59 -4.56 -7.80
C GLU A 50 -18.48 -5.35 -8.50
N LEU A 51 -18.12 -6.48 -7.89
CA LEU A 51 -17.17 -7.43 -8.44
C LEU A 51 -17.94 -8.68 -8.85
N ALA A 52 -18.69 -8.57 -9.96
CA ALA A 52 -19.60 -9.61 -10.46
C ALA A 52 -18.88 -10.87 -11.00
N LEU A 53 -17.56 -10.82 -11.15
CA LEU A 53 -16.76 -11.86 -11.78
C LEU A 53 -16.21 -12.87 -10.76
N SER A 54 -15.92 -14.10 -11.17
CA SER A 54 -15.36 -15.15 -10.30
C SER A 54 -13.84 -15.13 -10.20
N ASP A 55 -13.19 -14.59 -11.24
CA ASP A 55 -11.75 -14.61 -11.40
C ASP A 55 -11.05 -13.60 -10.48
N LYS A 56 -9.96 -14.05 -9.82
CA LYS A 56 -9.22 -13.24 -8.84
C LYS A 56 -8.35 -12.18 -9.51
N LYS A 57 -7.82 -12.45 -10.70
CA LYS A 57 -6.95 -11.52 -11.43
C LYS A 57 -7.76 -10.38 -11.99
N GLU A 58 -8.88 -10.70 -12.64
CA GLU A 58 -9.79 -9.71 -13.20
C GLU A 58 -10.35 -8.78 -12.12
N LYS A 59 -10.72 -9.31 -10.95
CA LYS A 59 -11.12 -8.48 -9.79
C LYS A 59 -10.03 -7.51 -9.37
N ALA A 60 -8.79 -7.98 -9.26
CA ALA A 60 -7.67 -7.13 -8.87
C ALA A 60 -7.43 -6.02 -9.91
N GLU A 61 -7.49 -6.35 -11.19
CA GLU A 61 -7.35 -5.39 -12.30
C GLU A 61 -8.46 -4.33 -12.28
N ILE A 62 -9.71 -4.72 -12.07
CA ILE A 62 -10.84 -3.78 -11.93
C ILE A 62 -10.61 -2.83 -10.75
N ILE A 63 -10.23 -3.35 -9.58
CA ILE A 63 -9.95 -2.53 -8.40
C ILE A 63 -8.86 -1.51 -8.71
N VAL A 64 -7.72 -1.96 -9.25
CA VAL A 64 -6.59 -1.07 -9.57
C VAL A 64 -6.99 -0.04 -10.62
N SER A 65 -7.73 -0.42 -11.65
CA SER A 65 -8.23 0.48 -12.69
C SER A 65 -9.12 1.59 -12.11
N GLN A 66 -10.05 1.24 -11.21
CA GLN A 66 -10.92 2.23 -10.55
C GLN A 66 -10.13 3.20 -9.67
N LEU A 67 -9.12 2.69 -8.95
CA LEU A 67 -8.25 3.56 -8.17
C LEU A 67 -7.53 4.55 -9.09
N GLN A 68 -6.86 4.09 -10.15
CA GLN A 68 -6.05 4.94 -11.02
C GLN A 68 -6.84 6.03 -11.76
N LYS A 69 -8.14 5.84 -12.03
CA LYS A 69 -9.01 6.84 -12.70
C LYS A 69 -9.22 8.12 -11.89
N LYS A 70 -9.15 8.04 -10.56
CA LYS A 70 -9.42 9.19 -9.69
C LYS A 70 -8.14 10.00 -9.50
N LYS A 71 -8.21 11.33 -9.35
CA LYS A 71 -7.02 12.14 -8.99
C LYS A 71 -6.79 12.21 -7.47
N GLU A 72 -7.86 12.06 -6.70
CA GLU A 72 -7.86 12.18 -5.24
C GLU A 72 -7.28 10.96 -4.50
N SER A 73 -7.09 11.13 -3.19
CA SER A 73 -6.72 10.06 -2.27
C SER A 73 -7.88 9.06 -2.10
N ILE A 74 -7.77 7.96 -2.83
CA ILE A 74 -8.74 6.86 -2.83
C ILE A 74 -8.06 5.52 -2.48
N PHE A 75 -8.83 4.68 -1.81
CA PHE A 75 -8.49 3.29 -1.46
C PHE A 75 -9.62 2.37 -1.91
N ALA A 76 -9.34 1.08 -2.01
CA ALA A 76 -10.40 0.08 -2.04
C ALA A 76 -10.24 -0.86 -0.86
N VAL A 77 -11.34 -1.29 -0.27
CA VAL A 77 -11.37 -2.36 0.74
C VAL A 77 -12.18 -3.52 0.21
N TYR A 78 -11.52 -4.67 0.10
CA TYR A 78 -12.13 -5.94 -0.26
C TYR A 78 -12.40 -6.74 1.01
N TRP A 79 -13.68 -7.05 1.24
CA TRP A 79 -14.14 -7.76 2.44
C TRP A 79 -14.34 -9.27 2.20
N GLY A 80 -14.10 -9.75 0.98
CA GLY A 80 -14.41 -11.12 0.56
C GLY A 80 -15.57 -11.19 -0.43
N GLU A 81 -15.70 -12.35 -1.08
CA GLU A 81 -16.74 -12.65 -2.07
C GLU A 81 -16.81 -11.60 -3.20
N SER A 82 -17.93 -10.88 -3.32
CA SER A 82 -18.18 -9.78 -4.25
C SER A 82 -18.24 -8.41 -3.57
N ARG A 83 -17.92 -8.33 -2.26
CA ARG A 83 -18.01 -7.10 -1.49
C ARG A 83 -16.69 -6.31 -1.56
N CYS A 84 -16.69 -5.29 -2.39
CA CYS A 84 -15.64 -4.28 -2.44
C CYS A 84 -16.24 -2.88 -2.28
N GLU A 85 -15.52 -2.02 -1.58
CA GLU A 85 -15.92 -0.63 -1.33
C GLU A 85 -14.75 0.29 -1.69
N LEU A 86 -15.03 1.32 -2.48
CA LEU A 86 -14.12 2.42 -2.76
C LEU A 86 -14.26 3.48 -1.67
N LEU A 87 -13.11 3.96 -1.18
CA LEU A 87 -13.00 4.84 -0.03
C LEU A 87 -12.31 6.13 -0.47
N THR A 88 -13.07 7.21 -0.62
CA THR A 88 -12.57 8.52 -1.00
C THR A 88 -12.47 9.42 0.22
N LEU A 89 -11.29 9.99 0.50
CA LEU A 89 -11.08 10.78 1.72
C LEU A 89 -11.93 12.07 1.70
N LYS A 90 -12.67 12.33 2.78
CA LYS A 90 -13.48 13.56 2.92
C LYS A 90 -12.60 14.80 3.03
N GLU A 91 -12.99 15.90 2.40
CA GLU A 91 -12.15 17.11 2.30
C GLU A 91 -11.79 17.73 3.66
N GLY A 92 -12.73 17.78 4.61
CA GLY A 92 -12.49 18.29 5.97
C GLY A 92 -11.55 17.43 6.82
N LYS A 93 -11.20 16.23 6.36
CA LYS A 93 -10.26 15.30 7.02
C LYS A 93 -8.90 15.26 6.30
N LYS A 94 -8.67 16.13 5.30
CA LYS A 94 -7.38 16.28 4.60
C LYS A 94 -6.24 16.72 5.53
N SER A 95 -6.53 17.24 6.73
CA SER A 95 -5.51 17.51 7.78
C SER A 95 -4.88 16.24 8.35
N PHE A 96 -5.26 15.05 7.88
CA PHE A 96 -4.54 13.80 8.09
C PHE A 96 -3.16 13.79 7.38
N LEU A 97 -2.38 14.86 7.56
CA LEU A 97 -0.94 15.11 7.43
C LEU A 97 -0.17 14.56 6.23
N SER A 98 -0.79 13.95 5.21
CA SER A 98 -0.09 13.64 3.98
C SER A 98 -1.03 13.52 2.78
N LYS A 99 -0.53 13.95 1.62
CA LYS A 99 -1.13 13.67 0.29
C LYS A 99 -0.92 12.20 -0.14
N VAL A 100 -0.44 11.36 0.77
CA VAL A 100 0.16 10.05 0.45
C VAL A 100 -0.66 8.96 1.10
N ASN A 101 -1.36 8.21 0.24
CA ASN A 101 -2.32 7.18 0.64
C ASN A 101 -1.76 6.17 1.64
N THR A 102 -0.49 5.75 1.48
CA THR A 102 0.14 4.76 2.35
C THR A 102 0.28 5.22 3.80
N VAL A 103 0.51 6.52 4.04
CA VAL A 103 0.58 7.12 5.39
C VAL A 103 -0.79 7.18 6.03
N ILE A 104 -1.81 7.59 5.27
CA ILE A 104 -3.20 7.66 5.75
C ILE A 104 -3.63 6.25 6.19
N LEU A 105 -3.39 5.25 5.35
CA LEU A 105 -3.78 3.88 5.67
C LEU A 105 -2.99 3.33 6.87
N ASP A 106 -1.69 3.66 7.01
CA ASP A 106 -0.89 3.19 8.14
C ASP A 106 -1.42 3.72 9.47
N LYS A 107 -1.73 5.02 9.53
CA LYS A 107 -2.35 5.64 10.70
C LYS A 107 -3.75 5.07 10.98
N LEU A 108 -4.59 4.90 9.95
CA LEU A 108 -5.91 4.30 10.10
C LEU A 108 -5.82 2.90 10.73
N ILE A 109 -4.94 2.05 10.20
CA ILE A 109 -4.79 0.68 10.69
C ILE A 109 -4.31 0.69 12.15
N LYS A 110 -3.31 1.49 12.50
CA LYS A 110 -2.81 1.64 13.88
C LYS A 110 -3.90 2.14 14.82
N GLU A 111 -4.63 3.17 14.40
CA GLU A 111 -5.77 3.70 15.16
C GLU A 111 -6.88 2.66 15.33
N VAL A 112 -7.18 1.83 14.33
CA VAL A 112 -8.28 0.86 14.43
C VAL A 112 -7.88 -0.32 15.31
N LEU A 113 -6.65 -0.80 15.15
CA LEU A 113 -6.17 -1.97 15.86
C LEU A 113 -5.81 -1.67 17.32
N ALA A 114 -5.64 -0.38 17.69
CA ALA A 114 -5.18 0.04 19.02
C ALA A 114 -3.96 -0.77 19.50
N ARG A 115 -3.09 -1.13 18.55
CA ARG A 115 -1.87 -1.86 18.78
C ARG A 115 -0.74 -1.07 18.14
N ASP A 116 0.26 -0.72 18.95
CA ASP A 116 1.45 -0.03 18.46
C ASP A 116 2.31 -0.90 17.54
N LYS A 117 2.19 -2.22 17.68
CA LYS A 117 2.87 -3.21 16.84
C LYS A 117 1.88 -4.23 16.30
N LEU A 118 1.90 -4.38 14.98
CA LEU A 118 1.13 -5.39 14.26
C LEU A 118 2.07 -6.54 13.93
N GLU A 119 1.64 -7.75 14.22
CA GLU A 119 2.42 -8.96 13.94
C GLU A 119 2.28 -9.34 12.46
N ARG A 120 3.41 -9.40 11.73
CA ARG A 120 3.43 -9.87 10.34
C ARG A 120 3.11 -11.36 10.27
N GLY A 121 2.36 -11.77 9.25
CA GLY A 121 1.90 -13.16 9.11
C GLY A 121 0.68 -13.51 9.97
N ARG A 122 0.19 -12.57 10.79
CA ARG A 122 -0.98 -12.77 11.65
C ARG A 122 -1.98 -11.62 11.59
N ASP A 123 -1.53 -10.41 11.95
CA ASP A 123 -2.39 -9.22 12.01
C ASP A 123 -2.37 -8.46 10.68
N ILE A 124 -1.22 -8.41 10.00
CA ILE A 124 -1.03 -7.69 8.74
C ILE A 124 -0.02 -8.37 7.83
N ASP A 125 -0.26 -8.32 6.51
CA ASP A 125 0.77 -8.58 5.52
C ASP A 125 0.69 -7.62 4.33
N PHE A 126 1.78 -7.57 3.57
CA PHE A 126 2.01 -6.66 2.47
C PHE A 126 2.18 -7.45 1.19
N ILE A 127 1.23 -7.31 0.27
CA ILE A 127 1.09 -8.15 -0.92
C ILE A 127 1.22 -7.28 -2.16
N LYS A 128 2.15 -7.63 -3.05
CA LYS A 128 2.37 -6.89 -4.30
C LYS A 128 1.36 -7.30 -5.36
N GLU A 129 1.12 -8.60 -5.50
CA GLU A 129 0.22 -9.17 -6.49
C GLU A 129 -1.24 -9.05 -6.01
N GLY A 130 -2.03 -8.22 -6.68
CA GLY A 130 -3.41 -7.96 -6.25
C GLY A 130 -4.29 -9.21 -6.19
N GLU A 131 -4.09 -10.16 -7.09
CA GLU A 131 -4.79 -11.45 -7.11
C GLU A 131 -4.49 -12.32 -5.88
N GLU A 132 -3.26 -12.24 -5.34
CA GLU A 132 -2.86 -12.94 -4.13
C GLU A 132 -3.57 -12.32 -2.91
N ALA A 133 -3.66 -11.00 -2.85
CA ALA A 133 -4.39 -10.32 -1.78
C ALA A 133 -5.87 -10.72 -1.74
N ILE A 134 -6.50 -10.88 -2.91
CA ILE A 134 -7.87 -11.40 -3.03
C ILE A 134 -7.95 -12.85 -2.57
N ASP A 135 -7.03 -13.70 -3.03
CA ASP A 135 -7.00 -15.13 -2.70
C ASP A 135 -6.81 -15.36 -1.19
N LEU A 136 -5.96 -14.58 -0.54
CA LEU A 136 -5.73 -14.63 0.91
C LEU A 136 -6.98 -14.33 1.73
N VAL A 137 -7.81 -13.37 1.29
CA VAL A 137 -9.09 -13.04 1.93
C VAL A 137 -10.13 -14.12 1.62
N ARG A 138 -10.21 -14.60 0.38
CA ARG A 138 -11.13 -15.68 -0.03
C ARG A 138 -10.89 -16.97 0.76
N LYS A 139 -9.61 -17.31 1.00
CA LYS A 139 -9.18 -18.47 1.80
C LYS A 139 -9.31 -18.24 3.31
N LYS A 140 -9.85 -17.10 3.74
CA LYS A 140 -10.04 -16.72 5.16
C LYS A 140 -8.74 -16.70 5.97
N LYS A 141 -7.57 -16.60 5.33
CA LYS A 141 -6.29 -16.37 6.03
C LYS A 141 -6.25 -14.96 6.62
N TYR A 142 -6.84 -14.01 5.89
CA TYR A 142 -7.06 -12.63 6.30
C TYR A 142 -8.53 -12.29 6.15
N GLN A 143 -8.99 -11.26 6.85
CA GLN A 143 -10.40 -10.86 6.89
C GLN A 143 -10.76 -9.81 5.84
N LEU A 144 -9.78 -9.00 5.43
CA LEU A 144 -9.97 -7.97 4.41
C LEU A 144 -8.63 -7.59 3.76
N ALA A 145 -8.70 -6.96 2.59
CA ALA A 145 -7.55 -6.42 1.89
C ALA A 145 -7.79 -4.96 1.51
N PHE A 146 -6.84 -4.09 1.83
CA PHE A 146 -6.78 -2.73 1.33
C PHE A 146 -5.91 -2.66 0.09
N PHE A 147 -6.46 -2.06 -0.97
CA PHE A 147 -5.75 -1.74 -2.20
C PHE A 147 -5.49 -0.24 -2.26
N LEU A 148 -4.31 0.11 -2.76
CA LEU A 148 -3.83 1.48 -2.84
C LEU A 148 -3.35 1.75 -4.27
N LYS A 149 -3.33 3.03 -4.62
CA LYS A 149 -2.58 3.49 -5.78
C LYS A 149 -1.08 3.31 -5.58
N SER A 150 -0.37 3.12 -6.68
CA SER A 150 1.08 3.32 -6.71
C SER A 150 1.42 4.76 -6.33
N LEU A 151 2.54 4.94 -5.66
CA LEU A 151 3.15 6.25 -5.49
C LEU A 151 3.92 6.61 -6.76
N SER A 152 3.89 7.86 -7.18
CA SER A 152 4.81 8.34 -8.21
C SER A 152 6.19 8.62 -7.61
N LEU A 153 7.23 8.62 -8.44
CA LEU A 153 8.58 9.01 -8.02
C LEU A 153 8.60 10.43 -7.46
N ASN A 154 7.84 11.35 -8.07
CA ASN A 154 7.69 12.72 -7.57
C ASN A 154 7.08 12.77 -6.17
N GLN A 155 6.04 11.97 -5.89
CA GLN A 155 5.47 11.89 -4.54
C GLN A 155 6.48 11.38 -3.51
N VAL A 156 7.31 10.39 -3.88
CA VAL A 156 8.38 9.90 -3.00
C VAL A 156 9.42 10.99 -2.77
N LYS A 157 9.86 11.68 -3.83
CA LYS A 157 10.83 12.79 -3.79
C LYS A 157 10.34 13.92 -2.88
N GLU A 158 9.10 14.36 -3.03
CA GLU A 158 8.47 15.40 -2.20
C GLU A 158 8.44 15.03 -0.70
N VAL A 159 8.07 13.79 -0.37
CA VAL A 159 8.07 13.32 1.04
C VAL A 159 9.48 13.34 1.61
N CYS A 160 10.46 12.85 0.86
CA CYS A 160 11.85 12.82 1.33
C CYS A 160 12.44 14.23 1.49
N LEU A 161 12.23 15.13 0.52
CA LEU A 161 12.75 16.51 0.56
C LEU A 161 12.13 17.35 1.67
N SER A 162 10.91 17.05 2.08
CA SER A 162 10.27 17.70 3.24
C SER A 162 10.74 17.16 4.60
N GLY A 163 11.69 16.23 4.63
CA GLY A 163 12.13 15.54 5.85
C GLY A 163 11.12 14.52 6.38
N GLY A 164 10.06 14.24 5.62
CA GLY A 164 9.05 13.24 5.94
C GLY A 164 9.56 11.81 5.75
N LYS A 165 8.84 10.85 6.34
CA LYS A 165 9.16 9.43 6.22
C LYS A 165 7.94 8.64 5.75
N LEU A 166 8.14 7.83 4.71
CA LEU A 166 7.13 6.86 4.28
C LEU A 166 7.04 5.70 5.30
N PRO A 167 5.83 5.18 5.58
CA PRO A 167 5.66 3.98 6.39
C PRO A 167 6.42 2.80 5.76
N PRO A 168 6.81 1.80 6.56
CA PRO A 168 7.45 0.61 6.03
C PRO A 168 6.57 -0.05 4.95
N LYS A 169 7.23 -0.58 3.91
CA LYS A 169 6.57 -1.29 2.78
C LYS A 169 5.55 -0.44 2.01
N SER A 170 5.79 0.88 1.93
CA SER A 170 4.99 1.81 1.13
C SER A 170 5.34 1.83 -0.36
N THR A 171 6.54 1.39 -0.74
CA THR A 171 7.03 1.41 -2.12
C THR A 171 7.65 0.08 -2.50
N TYR A 172 7.36 -0.39 -3.71
CA TYR A 172 8.07 -1.49 -4.35
C TYR A 172 8.66 -0.98 -5.67
N PHE A 173 9.95 -0.67 -5.66
CA PHE A 173 10.67 -0.22 -6.84
C PHE A 173 11.00 -1.39 -7.77
N TYR A 174 10.80 -1.20 -9.07
CA TYR A 174 11.08 -2.18 -10.11
C TYR A 174 11.72 -1.54 -11.35
N PRO A 175 12.76 -2.15 -11.96
CA PRO A 175 13.40 -3.39 -11.52
C PRO A 175 14.14 -3.20 -10.19
N LYS A 176 14.24 -4.28 -9.39
CA LYS A 176 15.11 -4.26 -8.22
C LYS A 176 16.57 -4.32 -8.69
N PRO A 177 17.49 -3.59 -8.05
CA PRO A 177 18.91 -3.75 -8.31
C PRO A 177 19.31 -5.22 -8.14
N LEU A 178 20.15 -5.72 -9.05
CA LEU A 178 20.70 -7.06 -8.93
C LEU A 178 21.53 -7.14 -7.64
N SER A 179 21.17 -8.10 -6.77
CA SER A 179 21.98 -8.42 -5.59
C SER A 179 23.07 -9.43 -5.95
N GLY A 180 24.21 -9.38 -5.26
CA GLY A 180 25.29 -10.34 -5.47
C GLY A 180 26.18 -10.02 -6.67
N VAL A 181 26.12 -8.80 -7.19
CA VAL A 181 27.10 -8.31 -8.17
C VAL A 181 28.45 -8.22 -7.48
N VAL A 182 29.44 -8.91 -8.05
CA VAL A 182 30.83 -8.83 -7.61
C VAL A 182 31.46 -7.63 -8.29
N THR A 183 31.79 -6.61 -7.50
CA THR A 183 32.56 -5.45 -7.97
C THR A 183 34.04 -5.68 -7.66
N ARG A 184 34.92 -5.40 -8.62
CA ARG A 184 36.37 -5.37 -8.39
C ARG A 184 36.70 -4.07 -7.66
N ASP A 185 37.60 -4.14 -6.69
CA ASP A 185 38.18 -2.93 -6.09
C ASP A 185 38.96 -2.16 -7.16
N LEU A 186 38.78 -0.85 -7.21
CA LEU A 186 39.57 -0.01 -8.11
C LEU A 186 40.84 0.34 -7.35
N ASP A 187 41.89 -0.45 -7.55
CA ASP A 187 43.22 -0.07 -7.10
C ASP A 187 43.58 1.27 -7.77
N GLU A 188 43.98 2.28 -7.00
CA GLU A 188 44.56 3.50 -7.54
C GLU A 188 45.90 3.13 -8.21
N GLU A 189 45.92 3.04 -9.54
CA GLU A 189 47.17 3.05 -10.30
C GLU A 189 47.87 4.40 -9.99
N ASN A 190 48.90 4.32 -9.14
CA ASN A 190 49.85 5.41 -8.88
C ASN A 190 50.85 5.54 -10.03
#